data_AF-A0A7C7VDM6-F1
#
_entry.id   AF-A0A7C7VDM6-F1
#
_cell.length_a   1.000
_cell.length_b   1.000
_cell.length_c   1.000
_cell.angle_alpha   90.00
_cell.angle_beta   90.00
_cell.angle_gamma   90.00
#
_symmetry.space_group_name_H-M   'P 1'
#
loop_
_entity.id
_entity.type
_entity.pdbx_description
1 polymer ?
#
loop_
_entity_poly.entity_id
_entity_poly.type
_entity_poly.pdbx_seq_one_letter_code
_entity_poly.pdbx_strand_id
1 'polypeptide(L)'
;MTRRVFRREPRWLRQWGRWTRMGEVDRAFWELQVWLRLLGAAPALGEGPGERAERLARLLPLARDAVGVVVQAYVRLHFAPPDKVVVPLEPVRRARRQIRRTAWRALRQRWRRGR
;
A
#
# COMPACT_ATOMS: atom_id res chain seq x y z
N MET A 1 -4.06 -25.12 39.27
CA MET A 1 -4.48 -23.87 38.60
C MET A 1 -3.47 -23.52 37.50
N THR A 2 -3.75 -23.89 36.25
CA THR A 2 -2.87 -23.57 35.11
C THR A 2 -3.08 -22.12 34.69
N ARG A 3 -2.06 -21.27 34.93
CA ARG A 3 -1.99 -19.90 34.43
C ARG A 3 -2.12 -19.93 32.90
N ARG A 4 -3.24 -19.45 32.36
CA ARG A 4 -3.35 -19.14 30.93
C ARG A 4 -2.42 -17.99 30.62
N VAL A 5 -1.24 -18.31 30.10
CA VAL A 5 -0.34 -17.33 29.48
C VAL A 5 -1.03 -16.88 28.19
N PHE A 6 -1.70 -15.72 28.22
CA PHE A 6 -2.10 -15.05 26.99
C PHE A 6 -0.81 -14.61 26.28
N ARG A 7 -0.20 -15.52 25.50
CA ARG A 7 0.87 -15.16 24.57
C ARG A 7 0.31 -14.10 23.63
N ARG A 8 0.85 -12.89 23.71
CA ARG A 8 0.52 -11.78 22.81
C ARG A 8 0.53 -12.30 21.38
N GLU A 9 -0.56 -12.07 20.65
CA GLU A 9 -0.72 -12.51 19.28
C GLU A 9 0.46 -12.02 18.42
N PRO A 10 1.10 -12.90 17.63
CA PRO A 10 2.17 -12.52 16.73
C PRO A 10 1.76 -11.38 15.78
N ARG A 11 2.68 -10.45 15.52
CA ARG A 11 2.41 -9.28 14.66
C ARG A 11 1.91 -9.68 13.27
N TRP A 12 2.43 -10.79 12.72
CA TRP A 12 2.04 -11.29 11.40
C TRP A 12 0.58 -11.77 11.36
N LEU A 13 0.09 -12.41 12.42
CA LEU A 13 -1.32 -12.85 12.54
C LEU A 13 -2.26 -11.65 12.62
N ARG A 14 -1.95 -10.66 13.45
CA ARG A 14 -2.74 -9.42 13.53
C ARG A 14 -2.78 -8.69 12.20
N GLN A 15 -1.65 -8.65 11.49
CA GLN A 15 -1.57 -7.99 10.20
C GLN A 15 -2.36 -8.74 9.13
N TRP A 16 -2.31 -10.08 9.15
CA TRP A 16 -3.11 -10.93 8.28
C TRP A 16 -4.61 -10.78 8.55
N GLY A 17 -5.03 -10.76 9.83
CA GLY A 17 -6.42 -10.53 10.22
C GLY A 17 -6.93 -9.15 9.81
N ARG A 18 -6.09 -8.11 9.86
CA ARG A 18 -6.43 -6.79 9.30
C ARG A 18 -6.55 -6.85 7.77
N TRP A 19 -5.62 -7.54 7.12
CA TRP A 19 -5.57 -7.66 5.66
C TRP A 19 -6.80 -8.35 5.07
N THR A 20 -7.27 -9.44 5.68
CA THR A 20 -8.45 -10.17 5.20
C THR A 20 -9.73 -9.37 5.31
N ARG A 21 -9.82 -8.45 6.27
CA ARG A 21 -10.97 -7.55 6.47
C ARG A 21 -10.93 -6.27 5.64
N MET A 22 -9.79 -5.91 5.06
CA MET A 22 -9.66 -4.71 4.23
C MET A 22 -10.41 -4.86 2.90
N GLY A 23 -11.07 -3.78 2.48
CA GLY A 23 -11.59 -3.64 1.12
C GLY A 23 -10.46 -3.55 0.09
N GLU A 24 -10.79 -3.70 -1.20
CA GLU A 24 -9.75 -3.75 -2.24
C GLU A 24 -8.94 -2.46 -2.35
N VAL A 25 -9.58 -1.31 -2.17
CA VAL A 25 -8.93 0.01 -2.21
C VAL A 25 -7.95 0.15 -1.03
N ASP A 26 -8.37 -0.25 0.17
CA ASP A 26 -7.51 -0.23 1.36
C ASP A 26 -6.30 -1.14 1.21
N ARG A 27 -6.51 -2.35 0.66
CA ARG A 27 -5.41 -3.28 0.37
C ARG A 27 -4.43 -2.69 -0.65
N ALA A 28 -4.94 -2.06 -1.71
CA ALA A 28 -4.10 -1.42 -2.71
C ALA A 28 -3.29 -0.27 -2.10
N PHE A 29 -3.90 0.56 -1.26
CA PHE A 29 -3.20 1.66 -0.58
C PHE A 29 -2.19 1.16 0.46
N TRP A 30 -2.53 0.14 1.24
CA TRP A 30 -1.61 -0.49 2.19
C TRP A 30 -0.36 -1.06 1.49
N GLU A 31 -0.51 -1.62 0.29
CA GLU A 31 0.62 -2.09 -0.50
C GLU A 31 1.59 -0.98 -0.92
N LEU A 32 1.11 0.25 -1.13
CA LEU A 32 2.02 1.38 -1.40
C LEU A 32 3.00 1.57 -0.24
N GLN A 33 2.55 1.40 1.00
CA GLN A 33 3.39 1.49 2.19
C GLN A 33 4.41 0.36 2.26
N VAL A 34 4.03 -0.85 1.83
CA VAL A 34 4.95 -1.98 1.72
C VAL A 34 6.05 -1.67 0.69
N TRP A 35 5.68 -1.18 -0.49
CA TRP A 35 6.66 -0.85 -1.53
C TRP A 35 7.57 0.30 -1.12
N LEU A 36 7.05 1.34 -0.47
CA LEU A 36 7.85 2.42 0.11
C LEU A 36 8.91 1.87 1.08
N ARG A 37 8.54 0.99 2.02
CA ARG A 37 9.50 0.37 2.95
C ARG A 37 10.53 -0.48 2.22
N LEU A 38 10.11 -1.34 1.30
CA LEU A 38 11.03 -2.23 0.57
C LEU A 38 12.01 -1.44 -0.33
N LEU A 39 11.60 -0.31 -0.86
CA LEU A 39 12.44 0.58 -1.66
C LEU A 39 13.33 1.50 -0.79
N GLY A 40 13.30 1.35 0.54
CA GLY A 40 14.14 2.11 1.48
C GLY A 40 13.62 3.51 1.80
N ALA A 41 12.36 3.80 1.48
CA ALA A 41 11.71 5.09 1.74
C ALA A 41 10.52 4.88 2.69
N ALA A 42 10.78 4.33 3.88
CA ALA A 42 9.73 4.09 4.87
C ALA A 42 8.88 5.37 5.10
N PRO A 43 7.55 5.22 5.25
CA PRO A 43 6.68 6.37 5.49
C PRO A 43 7.04 7.08 6.78
N ALA A 44 7.02 8.41 6.78
CA ALA A 44 7.25 9.19 8.00
C ALA A 44 6.01 9.19 8.90
N LEU A 45 6.20 9.45 10.20
CA LEU A 45 5.07 9.68 11.11
C LEU A 45 4.34 10.96 10.68
N GLY A 46 3.01 10.91 10.64
CA GLY A 46 2.17 12.03 10.18
C GLY A 46 2.03 12.16 8.67
N GLU A 47 2.79 11.38 7.88
CA GLU A 47 2.77 11.50 6.42
C GLU A 47 1.42 11.09 5.82
N GLY A 48 0.83 11.97 5.03
CA GLY A 48 -0.47 11.83 4.41
C GLY A 48 -0.49 10.93 3.16
N PRO A 49 -1.68 10.59 2.63
CA PRO A 49 -1.81 9.75 1.44
C PRO A 49 -1.14 10.32 0.20
N GLY A 50 -1.29 11.62 -0.04
CA GLY A 50 -0.69 12.32 -1.19
C GLY A 50 0.83 12.30 -1.15
N GLU A 51 1.41 12.64 -0.01
CA GLU A 51 2.87 12.66 0.21
C GLU A 51 3.50 11.28 -0.03
N ARG A 52 2.86 10.22 0.48
CA ARG A 52 3.28 8.83 0.21
C ARG A 52 3.21 8.49 -1.27
N ALA A 53 2.16 8.94 -1.96
CA ALA A 53 1.99 8.76 -3.40
C ALA A 53 3.15 9.40 -4.16
N GLU A 54 3.46 10.66 -3.85
CA GLU A 54 4.51 11.42 -4.51
C GLU A 54 5.89 10.80 -4.30
N ARG A 55 6.21 10.36 -3.08
CA ARG A 55 7.46 9.63 -2.81
C ARG A 55 7.54 8.33 -3.59
N LEU A 56 6.48 7.53 -3.59
CA LEU A 56 6.50 6.27 -4.32
C LEU A 56 6.58 6.50 -5.83
N ALA A 57 5.91 7.53 -6.36
CA ALA A 57 5.99 7.93 -7.76
C ALA A 57 7.40 8.39 -8.15
N ARG A 58 8.14 9.07 -7.27
CA ARG A 58 9.56 9.41 -7.49
C ARG A 58 10.44 8.16 -7.58
N LEU A 59 10.16 7.13 -6.77
CA LEU A 59 10.90 5.87 -6.78
C LEU A 59 10.52 4.97 -7.97
N LEU A 60 9.27 5.05 -8.42
CA LEU A 60 8.69 4.22 -9.47
C LEU A 60 8.04 5.11 -10.56
N PRO A 61 8.84 5.87 -11.33
CA PRO A 61 8.30 6.83 -12.30
C PRO A 61 7.38 6.19 -13.34
N LEU A 62 7.69 4.95 -13.78
CA LEU A 62 6.85 4.17 -14.71
C LEU A 62 5.50 3.71 -14.13
N ALA A 63 5.28 3.90 -12.83
CA ALA A 63 4.03 3.58 -12.15
C ALA A 63 3.35 4.83 -11.56
N ARG A 64 3.79 6.05 -11.91
CA ARG A 64 3.26 7.30 -11.35
C ARG A 64 1.74 7.39 -11.46
N ASP A 65 1.19 7.18 -12.65
CA ASP A 65 -0.26 7.29 -12.88
C ASP A 65 -1.02 6.20 -12.11
N ALA A 66 -0.49 4.99 -12.08
CA ALA A 66 -1.07 3.89 -11.31
C ALA A 66 -1.09 4.19 -9.80
N VAL A 67 -0.01 4.78 -9.26
CA VAL A 67 0.03 5.24 -7.87
C VAL A 67 -1.05 6.31 -7.64
N GLY A 68 -1.20 7.25 -8.57
CA GLY A 68 -2.26 8.27 -8.55
C GLY A 68 -3.66 7.66 -8.48
N VAL A 69 -3.96 6.67 -9.33
CA VAL A 69 -5.26 5.97 -9.34
C VAL A 69 -5.57 5.34 -7.97
N VAL A 70 -4.59 4.66 -7.36
CA VAL A 70 -4.80 4.01 -6.04
C VAL A 70 -5.03 5.05 -4.94
N VAL A 71 -4.25 6.13 -4.93
CA VAL A 71 -4.37 7.16 -3.88
C VAL A 71 -5.64 7.98 -4.05
N GLN A 72 -6.04 8.33 -5.27
CA GLN A 72 -7.31 9.01 -5.51
C GLN A 72 -8.50 8.14 -5.11
N ALA A 73 -8.48 6.85 -5.43
CA ALA A 73 -9.50 5.90 -5.00
C ALA A 73 -9.59 5.83 -3.47
N TYR A 74 -8.44 5.77 -2.78
CA TYR A 74 -8.37 5.75 -1.33
C TYR A 74 -8.91 7.04 -0.72
N VAL A 75 -8.46 8.20 -1.23
CA VAL A 75 -8.91 9.51 -0.72
C VAL A 75 -10.41 9.66 -0.92
N ARG A 76 -10.93 9.29 -2.09
CA ARG A 76 -12.37 9.33 -2.37
C ARG A 76 -13.16 8.41 -1.43
N LEU A 77 -12.66 7.20 -1.17
CA LEU A 77 -13.34 6.24 -0.29
C LEU A 77 -13.42 6.72 1.17
N HIS A 78 -12.38 7.40 1.67
CA HIS A 78 -12.27 7.75 3.09
C HIS A 78 -12.65 9.19 3.44
N PHE A 79 -12.60 10.11 2.47
CA PHE A 79 -12.80 11.54 2.72
C PHE A 79 -13.94 12.17 1.92
N ALA A 80 -14.56 11.45 0.97
CA ALA A 80 -15.74 11.97 0.29
C ALA A 80 -17.01 11.73 1.13
N PRO A 81 -18.04 12.58 0.98
CA PRO A 81 -19.36 12.35 1.57
C PRO A 81 -19.92 10.97 1.20
N PRO A 82 -20.52 10.21 2.12
CA PRO A 82 -20.94 8.81 1.90
C PRO A 82 -21.89 8.61 0.71
N ASP A 83 -22.74 9.60 0.44
CA ASP A 83 -23.71 9.64 -0.66
C ASP A 83 -23.06 9.75 -2.05
N LYS A 84 -21.77 10.09 -2.13
CA LYS A 84 -21.02 10.32 -3.38
C LYS A 84 -19.90 9.30 -3.62
N VAL A 85 -19.78 8.29 -2.75
CA VAL A 85 -18.72 7.29 -2.82
C VAL A 85 -19.10 6.17 -3.79
N VAL A 86 -18.70 6.33 -5.04
CA VAL A 86 -18.61 5.24 -6.01
C VAL A 86 -17.17 5.17 -6.50
N VAL A 87 -16.48 4.08 -6.18
CA VAL A 87 -15.10 3.83 -6.58
C VAL A 87 -15.05 2.60 -7.48
N PRO A 88 -14.79 2.75 -8.79
CA PRO A 88 -14.68 1.60 -9.69
C PRO A 88 -13.43 0.79 -9.32
N LEU A 89 -13.61 -0.52 -9.11
CA LEU A 89 -12.54 -1.40 -8.63
C LEU A 89 -11.56 -1.81 -9.74
N GLU A 90 -12.00 -1.94 -10.99
CA GLU A 90 -11.13 -2.42 -12.07
C GLU A 90 -9.92 -1.51 -12.33
N PRO A 91 -10.06 -0.17 -12.39
CA PRO A 91 -8.91 0.74 -12.45
C PRO A 91 -7.92 0.53 -11.29
N VAL A 92 -8.43 0.33 -10.07
CA VAL A 92 -7.60 0.09 -8.87
C VAL A 92 -6.84 -1.23 -8.98
N ARG A 93 -7.50 -2.30 -9.44
CA ARG A 93 -6.86 -3.62 -9.68
C ARG A 93 -5.77 -3.54 -10.75
N ARG A 94 -6.03 -2.83 -11.85
CA ARG A 94 -5.05 -2.64 -12.94
C ARG A 94 -3.84 -1.86 -12.43
N ALA A 95 -4.10 -0.75 -11.73
CA ALA A 95 -3.07 0.09 -11.15
C ALA A 95 -2.20 -0.69 -10.14
N ARG A 96 -2.82 -1.43 -9.22
CA ARG A 96 -2.11 -2.29 -8.25
C ARG A 96 -1.21 -3.30 -8.94
N ARG A 97 -1.68 -3.96 -10.00
CA ARG A 97 -0.86 -4.91 -10.80
C ARG A 97 0.34 -4.22 -11.45
N GLN A 98 0.15 -3.02 -12.02
CA GLN A 98 1.22 -2.24 -12.61
C GLN A 98 2.28 -1.83 -11.57
N ILE A 99 1.85 -1.28 -10.43
CA ILE A 99 2.75 -0.89 -9.33
C ILE A 99 3.59 -2.08 -8.88
N ARG A 100 2.97 -3.23 -8.61
CA ARG A 100 3.69 -4.46 -8.22
C ARG A 100 4.76 -4.85 -9.24
N ARG A 101 4.42 -4.88 -10.53
CA ARG A 101 5.37 -5.23 -11.59
C ARG A 101 6.55 -4.27 -11.64
N THR A 102 6.29 -2.96 -11.58
CA THR A 102 7.32 -1.93 -11.60
C THR A 102 8.19 -1.96 -10.35
N ALA A 103 7.60 -2.10 -9.16
CA ALA A 103 8.31 -2.20 -7.89
C ALA A 103 9.25 -3.41 -7.86
N TRP A 104 8.77 -4.58 -8.31
CA TRP A 104 9.61 -5.77 -8.40
C TRP A 104 10.75 -5.64 -9.41
N ARG A 105 10.56 -4.91 -10.51
CA ARG A 105 11.64 -4.60 -11.45
C ARG A 105 12.68 -3.69 -10.80
N ALA A 106 12.24 -2.63 -10.12
CA ALA A 106 13.11 -1.69 -9.43
C ALA A 106 13.94 -2.38 -8.32
N LEU A 107 13.30 -3.22 -7.50
CA LEU A 107 13.99 -4.00 -6.46
C LEU A 107 15.05 -4.95 -7.06
N ARG A 108 14.72 -5.64 -8.15
CA ARG A 108 15.68 -6.51 -8.85
C ARG A 108 16.86 -5.73 -9.41
N GLN A 109 16.63 -4.54 -9.98
CA GLN A 109 17.69 -3.68 -10.48
C GLN A 109 18.59 -3.17 -9.35
N ARG A 110 18.01 -2.74 -8.23
CA ARG A 110 18.75 -2.33 -7.03
C ARG A 110 19.64 -3.46 -6.50
N TRP A 111 19.11 -4.69 -6.44
CA TRP A 111 19.89 -5.84 -5.99
C TRP A 111 21.04 -6.21 -6.94
N ARG A 112 20.87 -6.00 -8.25
CA ARG A 112 21.94 -6.20 -9.24
C ARG A 112 23.05 -5.14 -9.18
N ARG A 113 22.74 -3.90 -8.77
CA ARG A 113 23.71 -2.80 -8.65
C ARG A 113 24.41 -2.73 -7.29
N GLY A 114 23.87 -3.39 -6.28
CA GLY A 114 24.47 -3.51 -4.94
C GLY A 114 25.36 -4.75 -4.77
N ARG A 115 25.58 -5.50 -5.86
CA ARG A 115 26.68 -6.45 -6.04
C ARG A 115 27.72 -5.79 -6.94
#